data_AF-A0A496AB75-F1
#
_entry.id   AF-A0A496AB75-F1
#
_cell.length_a   1.000
_cell.length_b   1.000
_cell.length_c   1.000
_cell.angle_alpha   90.00
_cell.angle_beta   90.00
_cell.angle_gamma   90.00
#
_symmetry.space_group_name_H-M   'P 1'
#
loop_
_entity.id
_entity.type
_entity.pdbx_description
1 polymer ?
#
loop_
_entity_poly.entity_id
_entity_poly.type
_entity_poly.pdbx_seq_one_letter_code
_entity_poly.pdbx_strand_id
1 'polypeptide(L)'
;MGNGRTLFILILCGCLQACGGLKLIDVSKSSAALQLTTDQQQKIHPKLNLIRDIVEDYDFEKKQLEADYQIFRAGITQRRYGQYEDGFTDTRTRRELIRFREEARKFLRQRDVYLDEIKDIIQEVSAELTPEQRVKLAELKLPKLEVPMMLQTDPYRELRYIPNHPLGGVNVF
;
A
#
# COMPACT_ATOMS: atom_id res chain seq x y z
N MET A 1 34.25 -3.76 39.04
CA MET A 1 32.91 -3.16 39.19
C MET A 1 32.93 -1.82 38.46
N GLY A 2 32.13 -1.47 37.48
CA GLY A 2 31.14 -2.19 36.68
C GLY A 2 30.78 -1.27 35.51
N ASN A 3 31.35 -1.50 34.33
CA ASN A 3 31.03 -0.73 33.11
C ASN A 3 30.53 -1.63 31.96
N GLY A 4 30.57 -2.95 32.11
CA GLY A 4 30.07 -3.90 31.10
C GLY A 4 28.56 -4.13 31.16
N ARG A 5 27.94 -3.93 32.33
CA ARG A 5 26.48 -4.13 32.52
C ARG A 5 25.65 -3.02 31.88
N THR A 6 26.14 -1.78 31.88
CA THR A 6 25.44 -0.61 31.33
C THR A 6 25.37 -0.63 29.80
N LEU A 7 26.41 -1.19 29.15
CA LEU A 7 26.47 -1.32 27.68
C LEU A 7 25.48 -2.36 27.15
N PHE A 8 25.25 -3.46 27.88
CA PHE A 8 24.23 -4.46 27.52
C PHE A 8 22.79 -3.95 27.66
N ILE A 9 22.52 -3.06 28.63
CA ILE A 9 21.18 -2.49 28.85
C ILE A 9 20.82 -1.47 27.74
N LEU A 10 21.79 -0.72 27.24
CA LEU A 10 21.59 0.21 26.12
C LEU A 10 21.33 -0.51 24.79
N ILE A 11 21.96 -1.67 24.57
CA ILE A 11 21.69 -2.51 23.38
C ILE A 11 20.30 -3.15 23.47
N LEU A 12 19.86 -3.58 24.65
CA LEU A 12 18.48 -4.09 24.84
C LEU A 12 17.42 -2.99 24.68
N CYS A 13 17.70 -1.75 25.09
CA CYS A 13 16.80 -0.61 24.86
C CYS A 13 16.70 -0.19 23.38
N GLY A 14 17.76 -0.39 22.59
CA GLY A 14 17.74 -0.16 21.14
C GLY A 14 16.79 -1.09 20.38
N CYS A 15 16.59 -2.32 20.86
CA CYS A 15 15.65 -3.28 20.26
C CYS A 15 14.17 -2.95 20.55
N LEU A 16 13.87 -2.18 21.59
CA LEU A 16 12.50 -1.72 21.90
C LEU A 16 12.09 -0.46 21.12
N GLN A 17 13.03 0.21 20.45
CA GLN A 17 12.74 1.30 19.51
C GLN A 17 12.62 0.84 18.05
N ALA A 18 12.82 -0.45 17.78
CA ALA A 18 12.40 -1.10 16.53
C ALA A 18 10.89 -1.48 16.55
N CYS A 19 10.09 -0.81 17.38
CA CYS A 19 8.63 -0.90 17.37
C CYS A 19 8.09 -0.17 16.13
N GLY A 20 8.23 -0.79 14.96
CA GLY A 20 7.28 -0.56 13.88
C GLY A 20 5.89 -0.84 14.45
N GLY A 21 5.12 0.22 14.71
CA GLY A 21 3.85 0.16 15.42
C GLY A 21 3.00 -1.04 14.99
N LEU A 22 2.43 -1.73 15.97
CA LEU A 22 1.70 -2.97 15.77
C LEU A 22 0.65 -2.79 14.68
N LYS A 23 0.76 -3.57 13.61
CA LYS A 23 -0.16 -3.48 12.48
C LYS A 23 -1.44 -4.23 12.80
N LEU A 24 -2.58 -3.62 12.48
CA LEU A 24 -3.90 -4.22 12.71
C LEU A 24 -4.05 -5.62 12.07
N ILE A 25 -3.40 -5.83 10.92
CA ILE A 25 -3.42 -7.09 10.15
C ILE A 25 -2.74 -8.28 10.84
N ASP A 26 -1.95 -8.06 11.90
CA ASP A 26 -1.37 -9.15 12.69
C ASP A 26 -2.38 -9.60 13.76
N VAL A 27 -3.35 -10.42 13.35
CA VAL A 27 -4.54 -10.79 14.15
C VAL A 27 -4.17 -11.26 15.56
N SER A 28 -3.16 -12.13 15.67
CA SER A 28 -2.70 -12.67 16.95
C SER A 28 -2.17 -11.59 17.88
N LYS A 29 -1.36 -10.66 17.36
CA LYS A 29 -0.81 -9.57 18.16
C LYS A 29 -1.83 -8.48 18.44
N SER A 30 -2.68 -8.12 17.47
CA SER A 30 -3.77 -7.16 17.63
C SER A 30 -4.76 -7.63 18.69
N SER A 31 -5.12 -8.92 18.69
CA SER A 31 -5.98 -9.54 19.70
C SER A 31 -5.38 -9.45 21.10
N ALA A 32 -4.07 -9.70 21.22
CA ALA A 32 -3.36 -9.59 22.49
C ALA A 32 -3.25 -8.13 22.97
N ALA A 33 -2.97 -7.19 22.06
CA ALA A 33 -2.86 -5.77 22.37
C ALA A 33 -4.20 -5.16 22.83
N LEU A 34 -5.29 -5.57 22.20
CA LEU A 34 -6.65 -5.16 22.56
C LEU A 34 -7.21 -5.92 23.77
N GLN A 35 -6.50 -6.95 24.26
CA GLN A 35 -6.94 -7.79 25.39
C GLN A 35 -8.37 -8.30 25.19
N LEU A 36 -8.65 -8.84 24.00
CA LEU A 36 -9.99 -9.29 23.62
C LEU A 36 -10.45 -10.48 24.46
N THR A 37 -11.69 -10.45 24.93
CA THR A 37 -12.34 -11.62 25.54
C THR A 37 -12.60 -12.71 24.49
N THR A 38 -12.87 -13.95 24.92
CA THR A 38 -13.17 -15.05 23.99
C THR A 38 -14.33 -14.72 23.06
N ASP A 39 -15.39 -14.10 23.57
CA ASP A 39 -16.56 -13.69 22.79
C ASP A 39 -16.20 -12.60 21.78
N GLN A 40 -15.37 -11.63 22.18
CA GLN A 40 -14.87 -10.59 21.28
C GLN A 40 -13.97 -11.18 20.20
N GLN A 41 -13.10 -12.14 20.54
CA GLN A 41 -12.22 -12.82 19.58
C GLN A 41 -13.02 -13.52 18.48
N GLN A 42 -14.08 -14.24 18.84
CA GLN A 42 -14.95 -14.93 17.88
C GLN A 42 -15.59 -13.97 16.86
N LYS A 43 -15.93 -12.75 17.29
CA LYS A 43 -16.52 -11.74 16.41
C LYS A 43 -15.50 -10.90 15.63
N ILE A 44 -14.35 -10.60 16.24
CA ILE A 44 -13.37 -9.65 15.72
C ILE A 44 -12.31 -10.35 14.84
N HIS A 45 -11.90 -11.58 15.16
CA HIS A 45 -10.89 -12.29 14.36
C HIS A 45 -11.29 -12.45 12.88
N PRO A 46 -12.53 -12.85 12.53
CA PRO A 46 -12.95 -12.92 11.14
C PRO A 46 -12.83 -11.57 10.42
N LYS A 47 -13.17 -10.47 11.11
CA LYS A 47 -13.08 -9.11 10.57
C LYS A 47 -11.63 -8.66 10.34
N LEU A 48 -10.74 -8.95 11.28
CA LEU A 48 -9.32 -8.66 11.12
C LEU A 48 -8.67 -9.51 10.02
N ASN A 49 -9.11 -10.77 9.84
CA ASN A 49 -8.69 -11.59 8.71
C ASN A 49 -9.17 -11.00 7.38
N LEU A 50 -10.42 -10.52 7.29
CA LEU A 50 -10.92 -9.86 6.09
C LEU A 50 -10.08 -8.63 5.71
N ILE A 51 -9.70 -7.79 6.68
CA ILE A 51 -8.78 -6.66 6.44
C ILE A 51 -7.42 -7.17 5.92
N ARG A 52 -6.88 -8.26 6.47
CA ARG A 52 -5.63 -8.85 5.99
C ARG A 52 -5.77 -9.32 4.54
N ASP A 53 -6.84 -10.04 4.22
CA ASP A 53 -7.07 -10.60 2.89
C ASP A 53 -7.20 -9.45 1.86
N ILE A 54 -7.92 -8.37 2.17
CA ILE A 54 -7.99 -7.15 1.32
C ILE A 54 -6.59 -6.55 1.07
N VAL A 55 -5.75 -6.48 2.11
CA VAL A 55 -4.38 -5.95 1.98
C VAL A 55 -3.51 -6.85 1.11
N GLU A 56 -3.64 -8.18 1.26
CA GLU A 56 -2.90 -9.16 0.45
C GLU A 56 -3.32 -9.10 -1.02
N ASP A 57 -4.63 -9.01 -1.29
CA ASP A 57 -5.17 -8.83 -2.64
C ASP A 57 -4.67 -7.53 -3.28
N TYR A 58 -4.72 -6.42 -2.53
CA TYR A 58 -4.17 -5.15 -2.98
C TYR A 58 -2.67 -5.24 -3.30
N ASP A 59 -1.88 -5.86 -2.43
CA ASP A 59 -0.44 -6.01 -2.63
C ASP A 59 -0.12 -6.91 -3.84
N PHE A 60 -0.95 -7.91 -4.11
CA PHE A 60 -0.86 -8.74 -5.31
C PHE A 60 -1.14 -7.92 -6.58
N GLU A 61 -2.26 -7.20 -6.63
CA GLU A 61 -2.62 -6.34 -7.76
C GLU A 61 -1.58 -5.23 -8.00
N LYS A 62 -1.04 -4.67 -6.92
CA LYS A 62 0.03 -3.68 -6.97
C LYS A 62 1.25 -4.23 -7.69
N LYS A 63 1.70 -5.43 -7.33
CA LYS A 63 2.84 -6.10 -7.96
C LYS A 63 2.59 -6.43 -9.43
N GLN A 64 1.37 -6.87 -9.76
CA GLN A 64 0.94 -7.13 -11.14
C GLN A 64 1.09 -5.86 -11.98
N LEU A 65 0.53 -4.74 -11.51
CA LEU A 65 0.57 -3.46 -12.20
C LEU A 65 2.00 -2.91 -12.34
N GLU A 66 2.83 -3.09 -11.32
CA GLU A 66 4.27 -2.75 -11.38
C GLU A 66 5.01 -3.59 -12.43
N ALA A 67 4.73 -4.88 -12.52
CA ALA A 67 5.31 -5.76 -13.53
C ALA A 67 4.90 -5.35 -14.96
N ASP A 68 3.61 -5.08 -15.17
CA ASP A 68 3.08 -4.62 -16.45
C ASP A 68 3.71 -3.28 -16.87
N TYR A 69 3.94 -2.38 -15.91
CA TYR A 69 4.64 -1.12 -16.16
C TYR A 69 6.09 -1.32 -16.61
N GLN A 70 6.83 -2.25 -16.00
CA GLN A 70 8.21 -2.54 -16.40
C GLN A 70 8.27 -3.12 -17.82
N ILE A 71 7.35 -4.03 -18.17
CA ILE A 71 7.24 -4.61 -19.52
C ILE A 71 6.95 -3.50 -20.54
N PHE A 72 5.97 -2.64 -20.25
CA PHE A 72 5.63 -1.49 -21.10
C PHE A 72 6.83 -0.55 -21.30
N ARG A 73 7.56 -0.21 -20.22
CA ARG A 73 8.74 0.66 -20.27
C ARG A 73 9.90 0.03 -21.05
N ALA A 74 10.16 -1.26 -20.86
CA ALA A 74 11.19 -1.99 -21.60
C ALA A 74 10.88 -2.01 -23.11
N GLY A 75 9.62 -2.27 -23.48
CA GLY A 75 9.16 -2.22 -24.87
C GLY A 75 9.34 -0.86 -25.53
N ILE A 76 9.04 0.25 -24.82
CA ILE A 76 9.32 1.60 -25.33
C ILE A 76 10.81 1.83 -25.54
N THR A 77 11.64 1.40 -24.58
CA THR A 77 13.08 1.67 -24.61
C THR A 77 13.76 0.94 -25.76
N GLN A 78 13.43 -0.35 -25.98
CA GLN A 78 13.95 -1.14 -27.11
C GLN A 78 13.57 -0.51 -28.48
N ARG A 79 12.34 -0.02 -28.63
CA ARG A 79 11.87 0.60 -29.88
C ARG A 79 12.56 1.93 -30.19
N ARG A 80 12.97 2.70 -29.17
CA ARG A 80 13.76 3.94 -29.37
C ARG A 80 15.15 3.68 -29.93
N TYR A 81 15.77 2.53 -29.64
CA TYR A 81 17.05 2.17 -30.24
C TYR A 81 16.91 1.63 -31.68
N GLY A 82 15.75 1.09 -32.07
CA GLY A 82 15.45 0.68 -33.45
C GLY A 82 14.93 1.80 -34.36
N GLN A 83 14.67 3.00 -33.80
CA GLN A 83 14.00 4.10 -34.50
C GLN A 83 14.89 4.93 -35.44
N TYR A 84 16.13 4.51 -35.68
CA TYR A 84 16.92 5.03 -36.79
C TYR A 84 16.54 4.40 -38.15
N GLU A 85 15.67 3.39 -38.20
CA GLU A 85 15.30 2.72 -39.46
C GLU A 85 13.87 2.96 -39.96
N ASP A 86 12.90 3.42 -39.16
CA ASP A 86 11.56 3.67 -39.70
C ASP A 86 10.81 4.80 -39.00
N GLY A 87 10.40 5.76 -39.83
CA GLY A 87 9.57 6.90 -39.45
C GLY A 87 8.12 6.50 -39.15
N PHE A 88 7.43 7.44 -38.51
CA PHE A 88 6.03 7.41 -38.07
C PHE A 88 5.74 6.80 -36.70
N THR A 89 5.24 7.69 -35.84
CA THR A 89 4.63 7.46 -34.52
C THR A 89 3.76 6.21 -34.47
N ASP A 90 4.27 5.18 -33.79
CA ASP A 90 3.67 3.86 -33.66
C ASP A 90 2.30 3.90 -32.93
N THR A 91 1.24 3.64 -33.70
CA THR A 91 -0.14 3.55 -33.18
C THR A 91 -0.31 2.43 -32.16
N ARG A 92 0.53 1.39 -32.19
CA ARG A 92 0.51 0.29 -31.23
C ARG A 92 0.95 0.73 -29.85
N THR A 93 2.08 1.43 -29.74
CA THR A 93 2.57 1.99 -28.48
C THR A 93 1.54 2.93 -27.83
N ARG A 94 0.81 3.72 -28.64
CA ARG A 94 -0.29 4.57 -28.14
C ARG A 94 -1.44 3.75 -27.55
N ARG A 95 -1.82 2.63 -28.18
CA ARG A 95 -2.86 1.73 -27.65
C ARG A 95 -2.42 1.04 -26.36
N GLU A 96 -1.16 0.58 -26.30
CA GLU A 96 -0.56 -0.02 -25.10
C GLU A 96 -0.59 0.97 -23.92
N LEU A 97 -0.22 2.24 -24.15
CA LEU A 97 -0.29 3.30 -23.12
C LEU A 97 -1.73 3.60 -22.66
N ILE A 98 -2.71 3.59 -23.58
CA ILE A 98 -4.12 3.82 -23.22
C ILE A 98 -4.63 2.67 -22.34
N ARG A 99 -4.33 1.42 -22.69
CA ARG A 99 -4.71 0.25 -21.87
C ARG A 99 -4.11 0.32 -20.48
N PHE A 100 -2.81 0.61 -20.39
CA PHE A 100 -2.14 0.77 -19.10
C PHE A 100 -2.76 1.91 -18.27
N ARG A 101 -3.13 3.03 -18.90
CA ARG A 101 -3.85 4.14 -18.24
C ARG A 101 -5.19 3.71 -17.66
N GLU A 102 -5.95 2.91 -18.41
CA GLU A 102 -7.23 2.40 -17.96
C GLU A 102 -7.07 1.45 -16.78
N GLU A 103 -6.09 0.56 -16.82
CA GLU A 103 -5.74 -0.36 -15.73
C GLU A 103 -5.29 0.41 -14.48
N ALA A 104 -4.38 1.38 -14.62
CA ALA A 104 -3.94 2.22 -13.52
C ALA A 104 -5.10 2.99 -12.87
N ARG A 105 -6.05 3.51 -13.67
CA ARG A 105 -7.25 4.18 -13.15
C ARG A 105 -8.23 3.22 -12.49
N LYS A 106 -8.32 1.98 -12.94
CA LYS A 106 -9.13 0.94 -12.27
C LYS A 106 -8.50 0.59 -10.92
N PHE A 107 -7.20 0.35 -10.89
CA PHE A 107 -6.44 0.09 -9.67
C PHE A 107 -6.62 1.20 -8.63
N LEU A 108 -6.48 2.47 -9.03
CA LEU A 108 -6.69 3.59 -8.10
C LEU A 108 -8.12 3.67 -7.56
N ARG A 109 -9.14 3.40 -8.38
CA ARG A 109 -10.53 3.33 -7.91
C ARG A 109 -10.76 2.17 -6.95
N GLN A 110 -10.19 1.00 -7.25
CA GLN A 110 -10.30 -0.18 -6.42
C GLN A 110 -9.59 0.00 -5.07
N ARG A 111 -8.46 0.71 -5.05
CA ARG A 111 -7.81 1.14 -3.82
C ARG A 111 -8.75 1.93 -2.91
N ASP A 112 -9.49 2.88 -3.47
CA ASP A 112 -10.41 3.71 -2.68
C ASP A 112 -11.58 2.87 -2.13
N VAL A 113 -12.10 1.93 -2.94
CA VAL A 113 -13.09 0.94 -2.48
C VAL A 113 -12.55 0.11 -1.31
N TYR A 114 -11.32 -0.41 -1.41
CA TYR A 114 -10.70 -1.18 -0.33
C TYR A 114 -10.46 -0.34 0.93
N LEU A 115 -10.11 0.94 0.79
CA LEU A 115 -9.96 1.83 1.94
C LEU A 115 -11.29 2.06 2.67
N ASP A 116 -12.37 2.25 1.91
CA ASP A 116 -13.71 2.41 2.46
C ASP A 116 -14.18 1.11 3.16
N GLU A 117 -13.95 -0.04 2.54
CA GLU A 117 -14.27 -1.35 3.12
C GLU A 117 -13.50 -1.60 4.43
N ILE A 118 -12.19 -1.36 4.43
CA ILE A 118 -11.36 -1.47 5.65
C ILE A 118 -11.89 -0.51 6.74
N LYS A 119 -12.29 0.71 6.37
CA LYS A 119 -12.83 1.69 7.31
C LYS A 119 -14.16 1.22 7.92
N ASP A 120 -15.04 0.62 7.12
CA ASP A 120 -16.31 0.09 7.60
C ASP A 120 -16.09 -1.10 8.54
N ILE A 121 -15.19 -2.03 8.19
CA ILE A 121 -14.82 -3.15 9.06
C ILE A 121 -14.24 -2.65 10.39
N ILE A 122 -13.39 -1.61 10.37
CA ILE A 122 -12.84 -1.00 11.61
C ILE A 122 -13.95 -0.40 12.47
N GLN A 123 -14.96 0.24 11.88
CA GLN A 123 -16.11 0.76 12.63
C GLN A 123 -16.86 -0.37 13.32
N GLU A 124 -17.08 -1.48 12.64
CA GLU A 124 -17.74 -2.64 13.25
C GLU A 124 -16.89 -3.29 14.35
N VAL A 125 -15.57 -3.36 14.18
CA VAL A 125 -14.66 -3.82 15.24
C VAL A 125 -14.76 -2.89 16.45
N SER A 126 -14.70 -1.58 16.23
CA SER A 126 -14.83 -0.57 17.29
C SER A 126 -16.15 -0.69 18.05
N ALA A 127 -17.25 -1.03 17.37
CA ALA A 127 -18.56 -1.23 18.02
C ALA A 127 -18.56 -2.37 19.04
N GLU A 128 -17.77 -3.43 18.82
CA GLU A 128 -17.63 -4.59 19.71
C GLU A 128 -16.61 -4.36 20.85
N LEU A 129 -15.86 -3.26 20.81
CA LEU A 129 -14.85 -2.91 21.82
C LEU A 129 -15.41 -2.02 22.93
N THR A 130 -14.84 -2.16 24.14
CA THR A 130 -15.07 -1.23 25.24
C THR A 130 -14.41 0.12 24.96
N PRO A 131 -14.82 1.23 25.64
CA PRO A 131 -14.21 2.54 25.45
C PRO A 131 -12.68 2.54 25.62
N GLU A 132 -12.16 1.79 26.60
CA GLU A 132 -10.71 1.67 26.86
C GLU A 132 -10.00 0.93 25.72
N GLN A 133 -10.60 -0.13 25.18
CA GLN A 133 -10.06 -0.87 24.05
C GLN A 133 -10.07 -0.05 22.76
N ARG A 134 -11.05 0.86 22.57
CA ARG A 134 -11.10 1.77 21.42
C ARG A 134 -9.94 2.76 21.40
N VAL A 135 -9.51 3.25 22.56
CA VAL A 135 -8.31 4.09 22.66
C VAL A 135 -7.08 3.30 22.19
N LYS A 136 -6.93 2.05 22.67
CA LYS A 136 -5.84 1.17 22.21
C LYS A 136 -5.92 0.86 20.71
N LEU A 137 -7.11 0.68 20.16
CA LEU A 137 -7.30 0.49 18.71
C LEU A 137 -6.82 1.70 17.90
N ALA A 138 -7.06 2.92 18.38
CA ALA A 138 -6.59 4.13 17.72
C ALA A 138 -5.06 4.30 17.74
N GLU A 139 -4.38 3.67 18.71
CA GLU A 139 -2.92 3.61 18.78
C GLU A 139 -2.33 2.56 17.82
N LEU A 140 -3.14 1.60 17.33
CA LEU A 140 -2.70 0.61 16.37
C LEU A 140 -2.50 1.22 14.98
N LYS A 141 -1.46 0.75 14.27
CA LYS A 141 -1.18 1.23 12.93
C LYS A 141 -2.15 0.57 11.94
N LEU A 142 -3.02 1.39 11.35
CA LEU A 142 -3.89 0.96 10.25
C LEU A 142 -3.06 0.55 9.03
N PRO A 143 -3.52 -0.46 8.27
CA PRO A 143 -2.87 -0.82 7.01
C PRO A 143 -2.92 0.38 6.05
N LYS A 144 -1.81 0.62 5.35
CA LYS A 144 -1.71 1.67 4.33
C LYS A 144 -1.68 1.00 2.97
N LEU A 145 -2.69 1.28 2.14
CA LEU A 145 -2.69 0.89 0.73
C LEU A 145 -1.88 1.94 -0.05
N GLU A 146 -0.58 1.69 -0.19
CA GLU A 146 0.35 2.65 -0.81
C GLU A 146 0.23 2.65 -2.33
N VAL A 147 0.08 3.84 -2.90
CA VAL A 147 0.07 4.03 -4.36
C VAL A 147 1.48 3.71 -4.92
N PRO A 148 1.59 2.86 -5.95
CA PRO A 148 2.86 2.58 -6.61
C PRO A 148 3.59 3.86 -7.05
N MET A 149 4.92 3.88 -6.93
CA MET A 149 5.72 5.06 -7.24
C MET A 149 5.48 5.59 -8.66
N MET A 150 5.28 4.72 -9.65
CA MET A 150 5.04 5.16 -11.03
C MET A 150 3.70 5.89 -11.20
N LEU A 151 2.75 5.71 -10.28
CA LEU A 151 1.45 6.38 -10.28
C LEU A 151 1.39 7.56 -9.32
N GLN A 152 2.42 7.78 -8.50
CA GLN A 152 2.45 8.94 -7.62
C GLN A 152 2.56 10.21 -8.46
N THR A 153 1.84 11.25 -8.05
CA THR A 153 1.94 12.57 -8.67
C THR A 153 3.36 13.10 -8.42
N ASP A 154 4.14 13.30 -9.48
CA ASP A 154 5.48 13.89 -9.37
C ASP A 154 5.34 15.31 -8.76
N PRO A 155 5.97 15.61 -7.60
CA PRO A 155 5.91 16.93 -7.00
C PRO A 155 6.52 18.02 -7.89
N TYR A 156 7.31 17.65 -8.89
CA TYR A 156 7.91 18.57 -9.88
C TYR A 156 7.24 18.47 -11.26
N ARG A 157 6.06 17.85 -11.37
CA ARG A 157 5.35 17.64 -12.64
C ARG A 157 5.08 18.92 -13.42
N GLU A 158 4.84 20.03 -12.72
CA GLU A 158 4.65 21.34 -13.37
C GLU A 158 5.92 21.83 -14.07
N LEU A 159 7.09 21.40 -13.61
CA LEU A 159 8.40 21.77 -14.14
C LEU A 159 8.96 20.75 -15.14
N ARG A 160 8.41 19.54 -15.21
CA ARG A 160 8.90 18.45 -16.06
C ARG A 160 7.76 17.77 -16.83
N TYR A 161 7.72 18.01 -18.13
CA TYR A 161 6.90 17.20 -19.03
C TYR A 161 7.46 15.78 -19.12
N ILE A 162 6.68 14.79 -18.70
CA ILE A 162 6.98 13.36 -18.86
C ILE A 162 6.01 12.79 -19.91
N PRO A 163 6.42 12.66 -21.19
CA PRO A 163 5.54 12.32 -22.29
C PRO A 163 4.78 10.99 -22.10
N ASN A 164 5.37 10.07 -21.33
CA ASN A 164 4.89 8.71 -21.13
C ASN A 164 4.44 8.44 -19.68
N HIS A 165 4.09 9.48 -18.91
CA HIS A 165 3.60 9.26 -17.55
C HIS A 165 2.31 8.41 -17.58
N PRO A 166 2.20 7.38 -16.72
CA PRO A 166 1.09 6.44 -16.74
C PRO A 166 -0.25 7.06 -16.36
N LEU A 167 -0.28 8.20 -15.67
CA LEU A 167 -1.51 8.98 -15.43
C LEU A 167 -1.76 10.10 -16.46
N GLY A 168 -0.94 10.20 -17.51
CA GLY A 168 -0.88 11.39 -18.36
C GLY A 168 -0.30 12.59 -17.61
N GLY A 169 -0.08 13.72 -18.26
CA GLY A 169 0.36 14.97 -17.61
C GLY A 169 -0.78 15.75 -16.93
N VAL A 170 -1.94 15.13 -16.70
CA VAL A 170 -3.18 15.81 -16.28
C VAL A 170 -3.37 15.82 -14.77
N ASN A 171 -3.59 17.01 -14.20
CA ASN A 171 -4.07 17.22 -12.83
C ASN A 171 -5.41 16.51 -12.65
N VAL A 172 -5.44 15.46 -11.81
CA VAL A 172 -6.68 14.84 -11.36
C VAL A 172 -6.93 15.42 -9.98
N PHE A 173 -7.79 16.45 -9.93
CA PHE A 173 -8.42 16.95 -8.72
C PHE A 173 -9.77 16.26 -8.57
#